data_AF-A0A2H1L7K0-F1
#
_entry.id   AF-A0A2H1L7K0-F1
#
_cell.length_a   1.000
_cell.length_b   1.000
_cell.length_c   1.000
_cell.angle_alpha   90.00
_cell.angle_beta   90.00
_cell.angle_gamma   90.00
#
_symmetry.space_group_name_H-M   'P 1'
#
loop_
_entity.id
_entity.type
_entity.pdbx_description
1 polymer ?
#
loop_
_entity_poly.entity_id
_entity_poly.type
_entity_poly.pdbx_seq_one_letter_code
_entity_poly.pdbx_strand_id
1 'polypeptide(L)'
;MALIHEAGAIPDSARITLNLESRVRPDIAEQVFAWLDADPRRLDVQWRSHPSKPLVWAADEDPQRQWSPTKLRNEIFERAVGEPGAFSAADAWQYDGRSLYWVAQDYVE
;
A
#
# COMPACT_ATOMS: atom_id res chain seq x y z
N MET A 1 -4.07 -9.68 -6.38
CA MET A 1 -4.04 -8.47 -7.23
C MET A 1 -4.71 -8.76 -8.56
N ALA A 2 -4.34 -9.84 -9.26
CA ALA A 2 -5.04 -10.30 -10.48
C ALA A 2 -6.57 -10.33 -10.33
N LEU A 3 -7.09 -10.99 -9.28
CA LEU A 3 -8.54 -11.04 -9.02
C LEU A 3 -9.21 -9.66 -8.87
N ILE A 4 -8.60 -8.73 -8.13
CA ILE A 4 -9.13 -7.36 -7.97
C ILE A 4 -9.15 -6.61 -9.30
N HIS A 5 -8.10 -6.79 -10.10
CA HIS A 5 -7.99 -6.24 -11.44
C HIS A 5 -9.04 -6.84 -12.38
N GLU A 6 -9.21 -8.17 -12.38
CA GLU A 6 -10.18 -8.89 -13.22
C GLU A 6 -11.62 -8.53 -12.87
N ALA A 7 -11.92 -8.37 -11.58
CA ALA A 7 -13.24 -7.95 -11.11
C ALA A 7 -13.52 -6.45 -11.25
N GLY A 8 -12.51 -5.61 -11.53
CA GLY A 8 -12.63 -4.16 -11.51
C GLY A 8 -13.05 -3.61 -10.14
N ALA A 9 -12.69 -4.32 -9.06
CA ALA A 9 -13.24 -4.07 -7.71
C ALA A 9 -12.75 -2.76 -7.07
N ILE A 10 -11.66 -2.19 -7.56
CA ILE A 10 -11.12 -0.88 -7.13
C ILE A 10 -11.00 0.01 -8.37
N PRO A 11 -11.62 1.19 -8.39
CA PRO A 11 -11.54 2.10 -9.53
C PRO A 11 -10.12 2.68 -9.68
N ASP A 12 -9.74 3.02 -10.91
CA ASP A 12 -8.50 3.75 -11.17
C ASP A 12 -8.48 5.08 -10.41
N SER A 13 -7.31 5.48 -9.96
CA SER A 13 -7.06 6.66 -9.11
C SER A 13 -7.70 6.60 -7.72
N ALA A 14 -8.26 5.44 -7.32
CA ALA A 14 -8.74 5.26 -5.95
C ALA A 14 -7.60 5.43 -4.94
N ARG A 15 -7.88 6.12 -3.84
CA ARG A 15 -6.90 6.28 -2.77
C ARG A 15 -6.72 4.97 -2.00
N ILE A 16 -5.48 4.55 -1.84
CA ILE A 16 -5.07 3.40 -1.03
C ILE A 16 -4.30 3.91 0.18
N THR A 17 -4.61 3.39 1.36
CA THR A 17 -3.97 3.78 2.61
C THR A 17 -3.15 2.65 3.20
N LEU A 18 -2.07 2.99 3.89
CA LEU A 18 -1.25 2.04 4.63
C LEU A 18 -1.71 2.01 6.09
N ASN A 19 -2.12 0.82 6.56
CA ASN A 19 -2.44 0.59 7.96
C ASN A 19 -1.39 -0.34 8.58
N LEU A 20 -0.72 0.16 9.61
CA LEU A 20 0.32 -0.56 10.36
C LEU A 20 -0.16 -1.06 11.73
N GLU A 21 -1.39 -0.71 12.12
CA GLU A 21 -1.95 -1.09 13.41
C GLU A 21 -1.91 -2.61 13.59
N SER A 22 -1.43 -3.04 14.76
CA SER A 22 -1.28 -4.46 15.12
C SER A 22 -0.38 -5.31 14.19
N ARG A 23 0.29 -4.71 13.20
CA ARG A 23 1.17 -5.41 12.24
C ARG A 23 2.65 -5.25 12.56
N VAL A 24 3.00 -4.17 13.23
CA VAL A 24 4.36 -3.87 13.70
C VAL A 24 4.31 -3.38 15.13
N ARG A 25 5.48 -3.32 15.79
CA ARG A 25 5.58 -2.75 17.13
C ARG A 25 5.14 -1.27 17.11
N PRO A 26 4.47 -0.77 18.16
CA PRO A 26 3.97 0.61 18.21
C PRO A 26 5.05 1.67 17.93
N ASP A 27 6.28 1.46 18.43
CA ASP A 27 7.42 2.36 18.21
C ASP A 27 7.85 2.43 16.74
N ILE A 28 7.74 1.33 15.99
CA ILE A 28 8.03 1.31 14.55
C ILE A 28 6.89 1.96 13.78
N ALA A 29 5.63 1.67 14.14
CA ALA A 29 4.47 2.30 13.51
C ALA A 29 4.54 3.83 13.64
N GLU A 30 4.83 4.34 14.84
CA GLU A 30 4.95 5.77 15.10
C GLU A 30 6.06 6.42 14.25
N GLN A 31 7.24 5.79 14.18
CA GLN A 31 8.34 6.30 13.34
C GLN A 31 7.97 6.34 11.85
N VAL A 32 7.34 5.28 11.33
CA VAL A 32 6.90 5.25 9.93
C VAL A 32 5.83 6.30 9.68
N PHE A 33 4.83 6.46 10.57
CA PHE A 33 3.81 7.49 10.41
C PHE A 33 4.37 8.91 10.51
N ALA A 34 5.31 9.16 11.42
CA ALA A 34 5.99 10.45 11.50
C ALA A 34 6.78 10.77 10.22
N TRP A 35 7.45 9.76 9.64
CA TRP A 35 8.13 9.91 8.36
C TRP A 35 7.15 10.13 7.20
N LEU A 36 6.01 9.45 7.18
CA LEU A 36 4.97 9.64 6.17
C LEU A 36 4.34 11.04 6.26
N ASP A 37 4.07 11.54 7.47
CA ASP A 37 3.46 12.85 7.72
C ASP A 37 4.38 14.01 7.33
N ALA A 38 5.70 13.81 7.40
CA ALA A 38 6.69 14.82 7.04
C ALA A 38 6.67 15.25 5.56
N ASP A 39 6.07 14.47 4.66
CA ASP A 39 5.83 14.85 3.27
C ASP A 39 4.48 14.30 2.79
N PRO A 40 3.47 15.17 2.53
CA PRO A 40 2.13 14.74 2.14
C PRO A 40 2.10 13.79 0.93
N ARG A 41 3.09 13.87 0.04
CA ARG A 41 3.19 12.97 -1.14
C ARG A 41 3.46 11.53 -0.74
N ARG A 42 4.04 11.29 0.43
CA ARG A 42 4.32 9.93 0.94
C ARG A 42 3.05 9.19 1.33
N LEU A 43 1.99 9.92 1.68
CA LEU A 43 0.65 9.40 1.99
C LEU A 43 -0.30 9.33 0.78
N ASP A 44 0.15 9.81 -0.39
CA ASP A 44 -0.62 9.76 -1.62
C ASP A 44 -0.22 8.52 -2.42
N VAL A 45 -0.95 7.44 -2.17
CA VAL A 45 -0.88 6.18 -2.91
C VAL A 45 -2.21 5.98 -3.61
N GLN A 46 -2.14 5.77 -4.91
CA GLN A 46 -3.31 5.60 -5.77
C GLN A 46 -3.31 4.22 -6.41
N TRP A 47 -4.51 3.70 -6.63
CA TRP A 47 -4.74 2.51 -7.39
C TRP A 47 -4.63 2.80 -8.89
N ARG A 48 -3.90 1.96 -9.60
CA ARG A 48 -3.90 1.90 -11.06
C ARG A 48 -4.09 0.45 -11.47
N SER A 49 -5.04 0.21 -12.36
CA SER A 49 -5.40 -1.15 -12.75
C SER A 49 -4.20 -1.88 -13.36
N HIS A 50 -3.67 -2.85 -12.60
CA HIS A 50 -2.57 -3.71 -13.05
C HIS A 50 -2.61 -5.04 -12.29
N PRO A 51 -2.38 -6.19 -12.94
CA PRO A 51 -2.54 -7.51 -12.30
C PRO A 51 -1.53 -7.77 -11.16
N SER A 52 -0.40 -7.07 -11.15
CA SER A 52 0.69 -7.30 -10.17
C SER A 52 1.33 -6.05 -9.54
N LYS A 53 1.06 -4.86 -10.06
CA LYS A 53 1.71 -3.60 -9.65
C LYS A 53 0.70 -2.44 -9.60
N PRO A 54 -0.38 -2.56 -8.84
CA PRO A 54 -1.48 -1.63 -8.97
C PRO A 54 -1.33 -0.34 -8.15
N LEU A 55 -0.18 -0.08 -7.55
CA LEU A 55 0.02 1.10 -6.70
C LEU A 55 0.89 2.13 -7.42
N VAL A 56 0.45 3.37 -7.44
CA VAL A 56 1.26 4.53 -7.85
C VAL A 56 1.50 5.36 -6.60
N TRP A 57 2.74 5.78 -6.38
CA TRP A 57 3.14 6.51 -5.18
C TRP A 57 3.67 7.89 -5.54
N ALA A 58 3.03 8.95 -5.04
CA ALA A 58 3.35 10.31 -5.46
C ALA A 58 4.73 10.82 -4.97
N ALA A 59 5.33 10.16 -3.97
CA ALA A 59 6.68 10.46 -3.51
C ALA A 59 7.78 9.72 -4.30
N ASP A 60 7.42 8.92 -5.31
CA ASP A 60 8.40 8.38 -6.25
C ASP A 60 8.93 9.48 -7.19
N GLU A 61 10.19 9.34 -7.63
CA GLU A 61 10.79 10.26 -8.60
C GLU A 61 10.13 10.13 -9.98
N ASP A 62 9.67 8.93 -10.34
CA ASP A 62 8.87 8.68 -11.52
C ASP A 62 7.37 8.61 -11.14
N PRO A 63 6.57 9.64 -11.45
CA PRO A 63 5.16 9.68 -11.09
C PRO A 63 4.31 8.62 -11.82
N GLN A 64 4.85 7.94 -12.83
CA GLN A 64 4.18 6.84 -13.52
C GLN A 64 4.61 5.47 -13.02
N ARG A 65 5.58 5.40 -12.10
CA ARG A 65 6.11 4.15 -11.58
C ARG A 65 5.03 3.40 -10.82
N GLN A 66 4.82 2.17 -11.26
CA GLN A 66 3.88 1.24 -10.67
C GLN A 66 4.59 0.26 -9.75
N TRP A 67 4.01 0.07 -8.57
CA TRP A 67 4.55 -0.71 -7.48
C TRP A 67 3.65 -1.90 -7.15
N SER A 68 4.26 -3.03 -6.82
CA SER A 68 3.53 -4.09 -6.13
C SER A 68 3.33 -3.70 -4.66
N PRO A 69 2.26 -4.18 -4.00
CA PRO A 69 2.01 -3.87 -2.59
C PRO A 69 3.19 -4.21 -1.67
N THR A 70 3.85 -5.33 -1.92
CA THR A 70 5.04 -5.77 -1.17
C THR A 70 6.23 -4.86 -1.41
N LYS A 71 6.52 -4.49 -2.67
CA LYS A 71 7.67 -3.63 -2.98
C LYS A 71 7.49 -2.23 -2.41
N LEU A 72 6.30 -1.64 -2.54
CA LEU A 72 6.04 -0.32 -1.99
C LEU A 72 6.14 -0.29 -0.46
N ARG A 73 5.58 -1.31 0.21
CA ARG A 73 5.72 -1.44 1.66
C ARG A 73 7.18 -1.51 2.08
N ASN A 74 8.00 -2.33 1.42
CA ASN A 74 9.42 -2.44 1.74
C ASN A 74 10.13 -1.11 1.51
N GLU A 75 9.90 -0.45 0.39
CA GLU A 75 10.50 0.85 0.07
C GLU A 75 10.18 1.91 1.15
N ILE A 76 8.92 2.00 1.59
CA ILE A 76 8.50 2.91 2.66
C ILE A 76 9.24 2.59 3.96
N PHE A 77 9.32 1.32 4.32
CA PHE A 77 9.95 0.87 5.55
C PHE A 77 11.47 1.09 5.53
N GLU A 78 12.15 0.75 4.43
CA GLU A 78 13.57 0.99 4.24
C GLU A 78 13.91 2.48 4.32
N ARG A 79 13.08 3.36 3.73
CA ARG A 79 13.27 4.82 3.81
C ARG A 79 12.93 5.43 5.17
N ALA A 80 11.97 4.86 5.90
CA ALA A 80 11.50 5.41 7.16
C ALA A 80 12.32 4.94 8.37
N VAL A 81 12.68 3.65 8.41
CA VAL A 81 13.30 3.00 9.58
C VAL A 81 14.54 2.17 9.23
N GLY A 82 14.94 2.09 7.95
CA GLY A 82 16.18 1.43 7.53
C GLY A 82 16.11 -0.10 7.40
N GLU A 83 14.94 -0.70 7.60
CA GLU A 83 14.71 -2.15 7.48
C GLU A 83 13.40 -2.41 6.72
N PRO A 84 13.27 -3.52 5.96
CA PRO A 84 12.04 -3.83 5.23
C PRO A 84 10.93 -4.34 6.14
N GLY A 85 9.68 -4.04 5.81
CA GLY A 85 8.52 -4.54 6.55
C GLY A 85 8.35 -6.07 6.45
N ALA A 86 8.25 -6.77 7.59
CA ALA A 86 8.17 -8.24 7.67
C ALA A 86 6.74 -8.80 7.85
N PHE A 87 5.71 -8.04 7.50
CA PHE A 87 4.29 -8.43 7.65
C PHE A 87 3.60 -8.68 6.29
N SER A 88 2.32 -9.01 6.26
CA SER A 88 1.56 -9.16 5.01
C SER A 88 1.23 -7.80 4.38
N ALA A 89 1.70 -7.56 3.14
CA ALA A 89 1.35 -6.35 2.41
C ALA A 89 -0.14 -6.30 2.04
N ALA A 90 -0.74 -7.43 1.67
CA ALA A 90 -2.15 -7.49 1.30
C ALA A 90 -3.07 -7.11 2.47
N ASP A 91 -2.65 -7.41 3.70
CA ASP A 91 -3.38 -7.01 4.90
C ASP A 91 -3.14 -5.55 5.28
N ALA A 92 -1.96 -5.00 5.00
CA ALA A 92 -1.59 -3.65 5.41
C ALA A 92 -2.16 -2.55 4.51
N TRP A 93 -2.25 -2.80 3.20
CA TRP A 93 -2.85 -1.86 2.28
C TRP A 93 -4.37 -1.94 2.34
N GLN A 94 -5.03 -0.79 2.40
CA GLN A 94 -6.47 -0.67 2.53
C GLN A 94 -7.10 0.20 1.45
N TYR A 95 -8.28 -0.21 1.01
CA TYR A 95 -9.20 0.58 0.20
C TYR A 95 -10.51 0.71 0.98
N ASP A 96 -10.98 1.93 1.18
CA ASP A 96 -12.20 2.24 1.92
C ASP A 96 -12.25 1.54 3.32
N GLY A 97 -11.11 1.54 4.02
CA GLY A 97 -10.96 0.90 5.33
C GLY A 97 -10.85 -0.63 5.34
N ARG A 98 -11.03 -1.30 4.19
CA ARG A 98 -10.90 -2.76 4.04
C ARG A 98 -9.53 -3.12 3.48
N SER A 99 -8.89 -4.17 4.01
CA SER A 99 -7.60 -4.61 3.47
C SER A 99 -7.75 -5.17 2.05
N LEU A 100 -6.71 -5.03 1.23
CA LEU A 100 -6.67 -5.60 -0.11
C LEU A 100 -6.83 -7.12 -0.11
N TYR A 101 -6.44 -7.80 0.97
CA TYR A 101 -6.72 -9.22 1.19
C TYR A 101 -8.23 -9.49 1.20
N TRP A 102 -8.99 -8.78 2.04
CA TRP A 102 -10.44 -8.95 2.12
C TRP A 102 -11.16 -8.52 0.84
N VAL A 103 -10.69 -7.46 0.20
CA VAL A 103 -11.22 -7.06 -1.12
C VAL A 103 -11.02 -8.17 -2.16
N ALA A 104 -9.89 -8.88 -2.14
CA ALA A 104 -9.66 -10.01 -3.04
C ALA A 104 -10.52 -11.23 -2.67
N GLN A 105 -10.74 -11.50 -1.38
CA GLN A 105 -11.54 -12.64 -0.91
C GLN A 105 -13.01 -12.57 -1.34
N ASP A 106 -13.60 -11.38 -1.45
CA ASP A 106 -14.97 -11.20 -1.99
C ASP A 106 -15.15 -11.77 -3.41
N TYR A 107 -14.06 -12.02 -4.14
CA TYR A 107 -14.07 -12.50 -5.52
C TYR A 107 -13.36 -13.86 -5.68
N VAL A 108 -13.15 -14.58 -4.58
CA VAL A 108 -12.76 -15.99 -4.60
C VAL A 108 -14.03 -16.82 -4.41
N GLU A 109 -14.61 -17.28 -5.52
CA GLU A 109 -15.67 -18.32 -5.53
C GLU A 109 -15.11 -19.72 -5.24
#